data_AF-A0A6J8FP82-F1
#
_entry.id   AF-A0A6J8FP82-F1
#
_cell.length_a   1.000
_cell.length_b   1.000
_cell.length_c   1.000
_cell.angle_alpha   90.00
_cell.angle_beta   90.00
_cell.angle_gamma   90.00
#
_symmetry.space_group_name_H-M   'P 1'
#
loop_
_entity.id
_entity.type
_entity.pdbx_description
1 polymer ?
#
loop_
_entity_poly.entity_id
_entity_poly.type
_entity_poly.pdbx_seq_one_letter_code
_entity_poly.pdbx_strand_id
1 'polypeptide(L)'
;MGCKFTFLVYAILQLIAFLSVLIGTPLEMFRGTTRDPYNVSLCITLWGTKYDFQCHFIMYAQTTDGQWARCTTRRQHFRMAEALVVISIILYALAALLGFIMLFCCSLLRWVCLALNVVGLLTLGITWGLMVTEFNKGDGPLCPPLKNNYKFGYGFFLLLVAWVLDLVDIVFLLFPLPTMRADESEKSNESVEQE
;
A
#
# COMPACT_ATOMS: atom_id res chain seq x y z
N MET A 1 -11.30 7.80 27.96
CA MET A 1 -11.64 6.67 27.05
C MET A 1 -11.28 6.91 25.57
N GLY A 2 -11.10 8.17 25.12
CA GLY A 2 -10.82 8.48 23.71
C GLY A 2 -9.55 7.84 23.11
N CYS A 3 -8.41 7.82 23.82
CA CYS A 3 -7.17 7.26 23.27
C CYS A 3 -7.25 5.77 22.93
N LYS A 4 -7.95 4.96 23.75
CA LYS A 4 -8.10 3.51 23.48
C LYS A 4 -8.98 3.24 22.26
N PHE A 5 -9.99 4.06 22.03
CA PHE A 5 -10.85 3.97 20.85
C PHE A 5 -10.06 4.30 19.58
N THR A 6 -9.25 5.37 19.58
CA THR A 6 -8.39 5.73 18.44
C THR A 6 -7.39 4.61 18.10
N PHE A 7 -6.76 4.01 19.10
CA PHE A 7 -5.83 2.90 18.87
C PHE A 7 -6.54 1.63 18.36
N LEU A 8 -7.76 1.36 18.83
CA LEU A 8 -8.56 0.25 18.34
C LEU A 8 -8.93 0.43 16.87
N VAL A 9 -9.40 1.62 16.49
CA VAL A 9 -9.74 1.95 15.10
C VAL A 9 -8.49 1.81 14.22
N TYR A 10 -7.37 2.39 14.63
CA TYR A 10 -6.09 2.24 13.94
C TYR A 10 -5.70 0.77 13.75
N ALA A 11 -5.76 -0.06 14.78
CA ALA A 11 -5.37 -1.47 14.68
C ALA A 11 -6.25 -2.25 13.68
N ILE A 12 -7.55 -1.93 13.61
CA ILE A 12 -8.48 -2.55 12.67
C ILE A 12 -8.20 -2.09 11.23
N LEU A 13 -8.05 -0.77 11.02
CA LEU A 13 -7.78 -0.20 9.70
C LEU A 13 -6.42 -0.69 9.16
N GLN A 14 -5.39 -0.71 10.00
CA GLN A 14 -4.06 -1.20 9.65
C GLN A 14 -4.09 -2.69 9.26
N LEU A 15 -4.90 -3.50 9.97
CA LEU A 15 -5.07 -4.90 9.63
C LEU A 15 -5.74 -5.06 8.24
N ILE A 16 -6.78 -4.27 7.96
CA ILE A 16 -7.45 -4.29 6.65
C ILE A 16 -6.48 -3.82 5.56
N ALA A 17 -5.69 -2.78 5.82
CA ALA A 17 -4.67 -2.29 4.90
C ALA A 17 -3.63 -3.38 4.60
N PHE A 18 -3.11 -4.04 5.64
CA PHE A 18 -2.17 -5.16 5.51
C PHE A 18 -2.75 -6.30 4.67
N LEU A 19 -3.96 -6.77 4.98
CA LEU A 19 -4.62 -7.84 4.22
C LEU A 19 -4.87 -7.43 2.77
N SER A 20 -5.21 -6.17 2.53
CA SER A 20 -5.42 -5.62 1.18
C SER A 20 -4.12 -5.64 0.36
N VAL A 21 -2.97 -5.25 0.92
CA VAL A 21 -1.67 -5.39 0.23
C VAL A 21 -1.32 -6.86 0.03
N LEU A 22 -1.47 -7.70 1.06
CA LEU A 22 -1.11 -9.11 1.01
C LEU A 22 -1.90 -9.88 -0.06
N ILE A 23 -3.21 -9.62 -0.16
CA ILE A 23 -4.11 -10.25 -1.13
C ILE A 23 -4.00 -9.57 -2.50
N GLY A 24 -3.83 -8.24 -2.54
CA GLY A 24 -3.73 -7.47 -3.77
C GLY A 24 -2.46 -7.74 -4.57
N THR A 25 -1.35 -8.05 -3.90
CA THR A 25 -0.03 -8.29 -4.53
C THR A 25 -0.01 -9.50 -5.49
N PRO A 26 -0.56 -10.68 -5.15
CA PRO A 26 -0.64 -11.81 -6.08
C PRO A 26 -1.76 -11.70 -7.13
N LEU A 27 -2.68 -10.74 -6.95
CA LEU A 27 -3.76 -10.46 -7.88
C LEU A 27 -3.30 -9.61 -9.06
N GLU A 28 -4.16 -9.50 -10.06
CA GLU A 28 -3.89 -8.80 -11.30
C GLU A 28 -3.89 -7.27 -11.11
N MET A 29 -2.82 -6.63 -11.61
CA MET A 29 -2.70 -5.17 -11.70
C MET A 29 -3.45 -4.65 -12.92
N PHE A 30 -3.39 -5.39 -14.02
CA PHE A 30 -4.06 -5.05 -15.26
C PHE A 30 -4.81 -6.25 -15.84
N ARG A 31 -5.96 -5.97 -16.42
CA ARG A 31 -6.85 -6.95 -17.04
C ARG A 31 -7.12 -6.58 -18.49
N GLY A 32 -6.85 -7.51 -19.40
CA GLY A 32 -7.07 -7.32 -20.84
C GLY A 32 -8.52 -7.00 -21.17
N THR A 33 -8.74 -6.02 -22.04
CA THR A 33 -10.07 -5.58 -22.49
C THR A 33 -10.53 -6.26 -23.76
N THR A 34 -9.59 -6.72 -24.59
CA THR A 34 -9.88 -7.41 -25.84
C THR A 34 -10.17 -8.88 -25.54
N ARG A 35 -11.35 -9.32 -25.94
CA ARG A 35 -11.64 -10.76 -26.09
C ARG A 35 -10.86 -11.22 -27.31
N ASP A 36 -9.82 -12.01 -27.11
CA ASP A 36 -9.28 -12.78 -28.23
C ASP A 36 -10.40 -13.65 -28.85
N PRO A 37 -10.29 -14.03 -30.13
CA PRO A 37 -11.23 -14.96 -30.78
C PRO A 37 -11.46 -16.27 -29.99
N TYR A 38 -10.53 -16.59 -29.09
CA TYR A 38 -10.51 -17.76 -28.23
C TYR A 38 -11.05 -17.51 -26.80
N ASN A 39 -11.64 -16.34 -26.51
CA ASN A 39 -12.14 -15.96 -25.17
C ASN A 39 -11.08 -16.01 -24.04
N VAL A 40 -9.81 -15.80 -24.36
CA VAL A 40 -8.76 -15.69 -23.34
C VAL A 40 -8.61 -14.22 -22.97
N SER A 41 -8.64 -13.90 -21.68
CA SER A 41 -8.23 -12.57 -21.18
C SER A 41 -6.80 -12.66 -20.66
N LEU A 42 -5.94 -11.72 -21.03
CA LEU A 42 -4.60 -11.62 -20.44
C LEU A 42 -4.68 -10.87 -19.11
N CYS A 43 -4.19 -11.49 -18.05
CA CYS A 43 -4.07 -10.85 -16.74
C CYS A 43 -2.60 -10.58 -16.45
N ILE A 44 -2.26 -9.32 -16.18
CA ILE A 44 -0.91 -8.90 -15.83
C ILE A 44 -0.88 -8.65 -14.33
N THR A 45 -0.13 -9.46 -13.61
CA THR A 45 0.19 -9.28 -12.19
C THR A 45 1.51 -8.52 -12.05
N LEU A 46 1.90 -8.15 -10.82
CA LEU A 46 3.24 -7.62 -10.56
C LEU A 46 4.35 -8.60 -10.96
N TRP A 47 4.08 -9.91 -10.84
CA TRP A 47 5.06 -11.00 -10.99
C TRP A 47 5.15 -11.59 -12.40
N GLY A 48 4.18 -11.28 -13.26
CA GLY A 48 4.11 -11.82 -14.61
C GLY A 48 2.69 -11.94 -15.14
N THR A 49 2.55 -12.67 -16.24
CA THR A 49 1.29 -12.79 -16.98
C THR A 49 0.64 -14.15 -16.80
N LYS A 50 -0.67 -14.14 -16.58
CA LYS A 50 -1.53 -15.32 -16.52
C LYS A 50 -2.44 -15.32 -17.76
N TYR A 51 -2.51 -16.45 -18.48
CA TYR A 51 -3.48 -16.68 -19.55
C TYR A 51 -4.69 -17.41 -18.97
N ASP A 52 -5.68 -16.66 -18.50
CA ASP A 52 -6.93 -17.23 -18.02
C ASP A 52 -8.06 -16.20 -18.08
N PHE A 53 -9.29 -16.64 -18.37
CA PHE A 53 -10.47 -15.78 -18.47
C PHE A 53 -10.85 -15.11 -17.13
N GLN A 54 -10.58 -15.79 -16.02
CA GLN A 54 -10.91 -15.32 -14.68
C GLN A 54 -9.69 -15.01 -13.82
N CYS A 55 -8.47 -15.09 -14.37
CA CYS A 55 -7.21 -14.89 -13.64
C CYS A 55 -7.06 -15.80 -12.39
N HIS A 56 -7.77 -16.92 -12.31
CA HIS A 56 -7.76 -17.81 -11.13
C HIS A 56 -6.58 -18.79 -11.17
N PHE A 57 -6.03 -19.06 -12.36
CA PHE A 57 -4.99 -20.06 -12.50
C PHE A 57 -3.65 -19.59 -11.89
N ILE A 58 -3.00 -20.48 -11.13
CA ILE A 58 -1.75 -20.19 -10.39
C ILE A 58 -0.54 -20.14 -11.33
N MET A 59 -0.59 -20.84 -12.47
CA MET A 59 0.56 -20.94 -13.38
C MET A 59 0.77 -19.65 -14.16
N TYR A 60 1.98 -19.09 -14.03
CA TYR A 60 2.46 -18.01 -14.87
C TYR A 60 2.86 -18.57 -16.21
N ALA A 61 2.33 -17.99 -17.28
CA ALA A 61 2.72 -18.38 -18.62
C ALA A 61 4.02 -17.70 -19.05
N GLN A 62 4.26 -16.50 -18.55
CA GLN A 62 5.53 -15.78 -18.65
C GLN A 62 5.76 -14.94 -17.39
N THR A 63 7.02 -14.83 -16.99
CA THR A 63 7.48 -13.93 -15.94
C THR A 63 7.53 -12.49 -16.47
N THR A 64 7.51 -11.52 -15.55
CA THR A 64 7.73 -10.08 -15.85
C THR A 64 8.93 -9.85 -16.78
N ASP A 65 10.02 -10.57 -16.55
CA ASP A 65 11.27 -10.43 -17.30
C ASP A 65 11.18 -10.91 -18.75
N GLY A 66 10.46 -12.01 -18.99
CA GLY A 66 10.19 -12.52 -20.32
C GLY A 66 9.22 -11.60 -21.07
N GLN A 67 8.12 -11.21 -20.41
CA GLN A 67 7.06 -10.41 -21.00
C GLN A 67 7.58 -9.05 -21.49
N TRP A 68 8.43 -8.39 -20.69
CA TRP A 68 8.96 -7.07 -20.97
C TRP A 68 10.40 -7.11 -21.51
N ALA A 69 10.84 -8.23 -22.09
CA ALA A 69 12.21 -8.39 -22.58
C ALA A 69 12.62 -7.31 -23.59
N ARG A 70 11.67 -6.83 -24.40
CA ARG A 70 11.86 -5.76 -25.40
C ARG A 70 11.55 -4.36 -24.87
N CYS A 71 10.97 -4.24 -23.67
CA CYS A 71 10.57 -2.98 -23.04
C CYS A 71 11.37 -2.81 -21.74
N THR A 72 12.64 -2.45 -21.84
CA THR A 72 13.58 -2.46 -20.72
C THR A 72 13.20 -1.50 -19.59
N THR A 73 12.69 -0.32 -19.92
CA THR A 73 12.23 0.68 -18.94
C THR A 73 11.03 0.16 -18.15
N ARG A 74 9.96 -0.30 -18.82
CA ARG A 74 8.83 -0.99 -18.20
C ARG A 74 9.26 -2.14 -17.31
N ARG A 75 10.18 -2.99 -17.78
CA ARG A 75 10.73 -4.10 -16.98
C ARG A 75 11.38 -3.60 -15.69
N GLN A 76 12.15 -2.52 -15.74
CA GLN A 76 12.76 -1.93 -14.55
C GLN A 76 11.71 -1.38 -13.58
N HIS A 77 10.67 -0.71 -14.07
CA HIS A 77 9.58 -0.21 -13.22
C HIS A 77 8.80 -1.35 -12.55
N PHE A 78 8.53 -2.45 -13.25
CA PHE A 78 7.92 -3.63 -12.63
C PHE A 78 8.83 -4.26 -11.57
N ARG A 79 10.13 -4.44 -11.84
CA ARG A 79 11.08 -4.95 -10.83
C ARG A 79 11.19 -4.05 -9.60
N MET A 80 11.18 -2.74 -9.80
CA MET A 80 11.15 -1.78 -8.68
C MET A 80 9.85 -1.93 -7.89
N ALA A 81 8.71 -2.05 -8.56
CA ALA A 81 7.41 -2.26 -7.92
C ALA A 81 7.33 -3.60 -7.17
N GLU A 82 7.88 -4.69 -7.71
CA GLU A 82 8.00 -5.99 -7.04
C GLU A 82 8.81 -5.87 -5.73
N ALA A 83 9.95 -5.16 -5.75
CA ALA A 83 10.75 -4.95 -4.55
C ALA A 83 10.02 -4.07 -3.52
N LEU A 84 9.44 -2.95 -3.97
CA LEU A 84 8.75 -2.00 -3.09
C LEU A 84 7.48 -2.59 -2.46
N VAL A 85 6.73 -3.42 -3.18
CA VAL A 85 5.53 -4.06 -2.63
C VAL A 85 5.90 -5.08 -1.54
N VAL A 86 6.98 -5.85 -1.71
CA VAL A 86 7.48 -6.79 -0.69
C VAL A 86 7.91 -6.03 0.57
N ILE A 87 8.63 -4.92 0.41
CA ILE A 87 9.00 -4.06 1.54
C ILE A 87 7.73 -3.52 2.22
N SER A 88 6.75 -3.05 1.44
CA SER A 88 5.48 -2.54 1.97
C SER A 88 4.71 -3.60 2.76
N ILE A 89 4.66 -4.86 2.30
CA ILE A 89 4.04 -5.97 3.05
C ILE A 89 4.69 -6.13 4.43
N ILE A 90 6.02 -6.10 4.51
CA ILE A 90 6.74 -6.23 5.78
C ILE A 90 6.45 -5.03 6.69
N LEU A 91 6.47 -3.81 6.16
CA LEU A 91 6.17 -2.60 6.92
C LEU A 91 4.75 -2.61 7.48
N TYR A 92 3.76 -2.97 6.66
CA TYR A 92 2.36 -3.03 7.06
C TYR A 92 2.11 -4.15 8.07
N ALA A 93 2.78 -5.30 7.93
CA ALA A 93 2.73 -6.39 8.90
C ALA A 93 3.28 -5.94 10.27
N LEU A 94 4.44 -5.29 10.29
CA LEU A 94 5.04 -4.77 11.52
C LEU A 94 4.16 -3.68 12.14
N ALA A 95 3.62 -2.77 11.35
CA ALA A 95 2.71 -1.72 11.81
C ALA A 95 1.41 -2.29 12.41
N ALA A 96 0.86 -3.36 11.81
CA ALA A 96 -0.31 -4.06 12.34
C ALA A 96 0.00 -4.76 13.66
N LEU A 97 1.09 -5.54 13.73
CA LEU A 97 1.53 -6.23 14.95
C LEU A 97 1.77 -5.25 16.10
N LEU A 98 2.52 -4.17 15.85
CA LEU A 98 2.77 -3.13 16.84
C LEU A 98 1.50 -2.37 17.22
N GLY A 99 0.56 -2.19 16.28
CA GLY A 99 -0.75 -1.62 16.54
C GLY A 99 -1.56 -2.43 17.56
N PHE A 100 -1.58 -3.76 17.42
CA PHE A 100 -2.22 -4.63 18.41
C PHE A 100 -1.51 -4.59 19.77
N ILE A 101 -0.17 -4.58 19.79
CA ILE A 101 0.61 -4.50 21.03
C ILE A 101 0.36 -3.16 21.77
N MET A 102 0.17 -2.07 21.01
CA MET A 102 -0.13 -0.74 21.54
C MET A 102 -1.43 -0.68 22.35
N LEU A 103 -2.40 -1.57 22.08
CA LEU A 103 -3.64 -1.66 22.84
C LEU A 103 -3.41 -2.07 24.30
N PHE A 104 -2.32 -2.79 24.59
CA PHE A 104 -2.07 -3.40 25.89
C PHE A 104 -1.07 -2.61 26.75
N CYS A 105 0.08 -2.15 26.23
CA CYS A 105 1.18 -1.76 27.13
C CYS A 105 2.09 -0.57 26.78
N CYS A 106 2.03 0.10 25.62
CA CYS A 106 3.06 1.12 25.29
C CYS A 106 2.59 2.30 24.43
N SER A 107 2.62 3.53 24.97
CA SER A 107 2.38 4.76 24.21
C SER A 107 3.55 5.17 23.31
N LEU A 108 4.78 4.73 23.60
CA LEU A 108 5.98 5.01 22.80
C LEU A 108 5.97 4.34 21.42
N LEU A 109 5.28 3.20 21.29
CA LEU A 109 5.13 2.49 20.01
C LEU A 109 4.35 3.33 18.98
N ARG A 110 3.62 4.36 19.42
CA ARG A 110 2.89 5.28 18.55
C ARG A 110 3.78 5.90 17.49
N TRP A 111 4.94 6.44 17.90
CA TRP A 111 5.87 7.10 16.98
C TRP A 111 6.55 6.11 16.05
N VAL A 112 6.77 4.87 16.51
CA VAL A 112 7.29 3.79 15.66
C VAL A 112 6.27 3.39 14.60
N CYS A 113 5.00 3.18 14.98
CA CYS A 113 3.92 2.91 14.03
C CYS A 113 3.74 4.06 13.04
N LEU A 114 3.82 5.31 13.51
CA LEU A 114 3.75 6.47 12.62
C LEU A 114 4.88 6.46 11.59
N ALA A 115 6.12 6.20 12.02
CA ALA A 115 7.25 6.11 11.11
C ALA A 115 7.08 4.96 10.10
N LEU A 116 6.62 3.78 10.55
CA LEU A 116 6.36 2.64 9.67
C LEU A 116 5.28 2.94 8.63
N ASN A 117 4.19 3.59 9.01
CA ASN A 117 3.11 3.98 8.09
C ASN A 117 3.55 5.08 7.12
N VAL A 118 4.35 6.06 7.56
CA VAL A 118 4.91 7.05 6.62
C VAL A 118 5.82 6.39 5.58
N VAL A 119 6.68 5.47 6.00
CA VAL A 119 7.53 4.73 5.05
C VAL A 119 6.67 3.84 4.14
N GLY A 120 5.67 3.16 4.71
CA GLY A 120 4.71 2.33 3.99
C GLY A 120 3.93 3.11 2.92
N LEU A 121 3.45 4.30 3.26
CA LEU A 121 2.75 5.21 2.37
C LEU A 121 3.62 5.61 1.18
N LEU A 122 4.91 5.87 1.42
CA LEU A 122 5.86 6.21 0.37
C LEU A 122 6.16 5.00 -0.53
N THR A 123 6.47 3.84 0.05
CA THR A 123 6.82 2.64 -0.73
C THR A 123 5.65 2.15 -1.57
N LEU A 124 4.45 2.07 -0.98
CA LEU A 124 3.25 1.65 -1.67
C LEU A 124 2.78 2.70 -2.68
N GLY A 125 2.91 3.99 -2.32
CA GLY A 125 2.63 5.14 -3.19
C GLY A 125 3.45 5.11 -4.48
N ILE A 126 4.75 4.87 -4.37
CA ILE A 126 5.63 4.71 -5.52
C ILE A 126 5.24 3.47 -6.33
N THR A 127 4.93 2.36 -5.66
CA THR A 127 4.55 1.09 -6.32
C THR A 127 3.36 1.26 -7.26
N TRP A 128 2.22 1.77 -6.77
CA TRP A 128 1.05 1.95 -7.63
C TRP A 128 1.23 3.13 -8.61
N GLY A 129 2.01 4.16 -8.24
CA GLY A 129 2.35 5.28 -9.13
C GLY A 129 3.15 4.85 -10.37
N LEU A 130 4.08 3.90 -10.21
CA LEU A 130 4.78 3.27 -11.34
C LEU A 130 3.79 2.52 -12.25
N MET A 131 2.85 1.76 -11.67
CA MET A 131 1.83 1.05 -12.46
C MET A 131 0.93 2.02 -13.25
N VAL A 132 0.54 3.15 -12.65
CA VAL A 132 -0.24 4.19 -13.35
C VAL A 132 0.57 4.86 -14.47
N THR A 133 1.89 4.99 -14.28
CA THR A 133 2.79 5.49 -15.32
C THR A 133 2.81 4.54 -16.51
N GLU A 134 2.95 3.23 -16.29
CA GLU A 134 2.90 2.22 -17.36
C GLU A 134 1.54 2.12 -18.04
N PHE A 135 0.47 2.38 -17.29
CA PHE A 135 -0.87 2.43 -17.84
C PHE A 135 -1.04 3.55 -18.86
N ASN A 136 -0.55 4.75 -18.52
CA ASN A 136 -0.82 5.96 -19.29
C ASN A 136 0.26 6.31 -20.32
N LYS A 137 1.52 6.00 -20.01
CA LYS A 137 2.69 6.30 -20.84
C LYS A 137 3.22 5.00 -21.46
N GLY A 138 3.67 5.11 -22.70
CA GLY A 138 4.37 4.02 -23.39
C GLY A 138 5.86 4.32 -23.45
N ASP A 139 6.67 3.28 -23.51
CA ASP A 139 8.13 3.36 -23.68
C ASP A 139 8.51 3.38 -25.17
N GLY A 140 7.79 4.18 -25.96
CA GLY A 140 8.02 4.33 -27.40
C GLY A 140 7.15 3.42 -28.30
N PRO A 141 7.45 3.37 -29.62
CA PRO A 141 6.58 2.74 -30.62
C PRO A 141 6.39 1.23 -30.44
N LEU A 142 7.39 0.54 -29.89
CA LEU A 142 7.37 -0.90 -29.64
C LEU A 142 6.64 -1.28 -28.34
N CYS A 143 6.45 -0.31 -27.45
CA CYS A 143 5.95 -0.52 -26.09
C CYS A 143 4.83 0.49 -25.80
N PRO A 144 3.66 0.36 -26.45
CA PRO A 144 2.57 1.32 -26.29
C PRO A 144 2.03 1.33 -24.85
N PRO A 145 1.28 2.39 -24.48
CA PRO A 145 0.59 2.47 -23.20
C PRO A 145 -0.33 1.26 -22.95
N LEU A 146 -0.36 0.73 -21.72
CA LEU A 146 -1.23 -0.41 -21.40
C LEU A 146 -2.72 -0.06 -21.50
N LYS A 147 -3.12 1.20 -21.32
CA LYS A 147 -4.52 1.63 -21.44
C LYS A 147 -5.19 1.28 -22.78
N ASN A 148 -4.41 1.02 -23.83
CA ASN A 148 -4.94 0.69 -25.15
C ASN A 148 -5.62 -0.69 -25.17
N ASN A 149 -5.13 -1.64 -24.37
CA ASN A 149 -5.60 -3.03 -24.39
C ASN A 149 -5.93 -3.58 -23.00
N TYR A 150 -5.76 -2.79 -21.94
CA TYR A 150 -5.96 -3.20 -20.56
C TYR A 150 -6.76 -2.17 -19.76
N LYS A 151 -7.42 -2.66 -18.71
CA LYS A 151 -8.02 -1.90 -17.61
C LYS A 151 -7.30 -2.24 -16.31
N PHE A 152 -7.47 -1.42 -15.27
CA PHE A 152 -6.99 -1.77 -13.93
C PHE A 152 -7.69 -3.03 -13.39
N GLY A 153 -6.90 -3.92 -12.80
CA GLY A 153 -7.36 -5.15 -12.17
C GLY A 153 -7.69 -4.99 -10.69
N TYR A 154 -8.24 -6.03 -10.06
CA TYR A 154 -8.66 -5.96 -8.66
C TYR A 154 -7.47 -5.80 -7.70
N GLY A 155 -6.32 -6.38 -8.03
CA GLY A 155 -5.10 -6.23 -7.22
C GLY A 155 -4.64 -4.77 -7.15
N PHE A 156 -4.76 -4.02 -8.25
CA PHE A 156 -4.45 -2.58 -8.26
C PHE A 156 -5.37 -1.80 -7.32
N PHE A 157 -6.68 -2.08 -7.35
CA PHE A 157 -7.64 -1.42 -6.47
C PHE A 157 -7.37 -1.73 -4.99
N LEU A 158 -6.99 -2.96 -4.66
CA LEU A 158 -6.64 -3.33 -3.29
C LEU A 158 -5.39 -2.60 -2.78
N LEU A 159 -4.37 -2.43 -3.63
CA LEU A 159 -3.19 -1.61 -3.30
C LEU A 159 -3.57 -0.15 -3.06
N LEU A 160 -4.46 0.41 -3.89
CA LEU A 160 -4.95 1.77 -3.72
C LEU A 160 -5.76 1.94 -2.43
N VAL A 161 -6.65 0.99 -2.13
CA VAL A 161 -7.42 0.97 -0.88
C VAL A 161 -6.48 0.90 0.32
N ALA A 162 -5.50 0.00 0.30
CA ALA A 162 -4.49 -0.10 1.36
C ALA A 162 -3.75 1.23 1.57
N TRP A 163 -3.33 1.88 0.48
CA TRP A 163 -2.64 3.16 0.52
C TRP A 163 -3.51 4.29 1.12
N VAL A 164 -4.80 4.32 0.81
CA VAL A 164 -5.76 5.28 1.39
C VAL A 164 -5.99 4.99 2.88
N LEU A 165 -6.11 3.72 3.26
CA LEU A 165 -6.28 3.32 4.66
C LEU A 165 -5.05 3.71 5.50
N ASP A 166 -3.85 3.49 4.97
CA ASP A 166 -2.59 3.89 5.61
C ASP A 166 -2.51 5.42 5.82
N LEU A 167 -2.98 6.22 4.85
CA LEU A 167 -3.09 7.67 5.01
C LEU A 167 -4.04 8.05 6.16
N VAL A 168 -5.18 7.37 6.26
CA VAL A 168 -6.16 7.57 7.34
C VAL A 168 -5.55 7.16 8.68
N ASP A 169 -4.80 6.07 8.72
CA ASP A 169 -4.10 5.59 9.90
C ASP A 169 -3.03 6.56 10.39
N ILE A 170 -2.28 7.19 9.49
CA ILE A 170 -1.37 8.29 9.83
C ILE A 170 -2.13 9.43 10.52
N VAL A 171 -3.30 9.82 10.01
CA VAL A 171 -4.12 10.89 10.63
C VAL A 171 -4.55 10.48 12.04
N PHE A 172 -5.04 9.26 12.25
CA PHE A 172 -5.38 8.77 13.60
C PHE A 172 -4.15 8.68 14.52
N LEU A 173 -3.00 8.32 13.97
CA LEU A 173 -1.69 8.34 14.63
C LEU A 173 -1.10 9.75 14.81
N LEU A 174 -1.76 10.79 14.32
CA LEU A 174 -1.46 12.18 14.66
C LEU A 174 -2.51 12.82 15.60
N PHE A 175 -3.74 12.28 15.68
CA PHE A 175 -4.90 12.98 16.27
C PHE A 175 -5.07 13.09 17.82
N PRO A 176 -4.16 12.71 18.73
CA PRO A 176 -4.19 13.08 20.13
C PRO A 176 -2.97 13.95 20.44
N LEU A 177 -3.07 15.21 20.03
CA LEU A 177 -2.46 16.32 20.75
C LEU A 177 -3.57 17.03 21.57
N PRO A 178 -3.97 16.54 22.75
CA PRO A 178 -4.01 17.45 23.86
C PRO A 178 -2.54 17.74 24.16
N THR A 179 -2.09 18.92 23.75
CA THR A 179 -0.87 19.53 24.23
C THR A 179 -0.72 19.32 25.73
N MET A 180 0.02 18.29 26.16
CA MET A 180 0.63 18.20 27.49
C MET A 180 1.76 19.25 27.64
N ARG A 181 1.56 20.45 27.07
CA ARG A 181 2.39 21.63 27.30
C ARG A 181 1.61 22.76 27.98
N ALA A 182 0.31 22.58 28.25
CA ALA A 182 -0.47 23.60 28.96
C ALA A 182 -0.47 23.40 30.49
N ASP A 183 -0.36 22.16 30.98
CA ASP A 183 -0.55 21.85 32.41
C ASP A 183 0.73 22.01 33.28
N GLU A 184 1.91 22.13 32.67
CA GLU A 184 3.12 22.52 33.40
C GLU A 184 3.21 24.04 33.64
N SER A 185 2.43 24.87 32.93
CA SER A 185 2.44 26.33 33.11
C SER A 185 1.45 26.83 34.16
N GLU A 186 0.42 26.04 34.49
CA GLU A 186 -0.58 26.42 35.49
C GLU A 186 -0.07 26.07 36.90
N LYS A 187 0.67 24.96 37.04
CA LYS A 187 1.28 24.55 38.32
C LYS A 187 2.48 25.41 38.75
N SER A 188 3.16 26.04 37.79
CA SER A 188 4.26 26.98 38.07
C SER A 188 3.76 28.36 38.52
N ASN A 189 2.50 28.71 38.24
CA ASN A 189 1.93 29.99 38.66
C ASN A 189 1.23 29.90 40.02
N GLU A 190 0.60 28.76 40.36
CA GLU A 190 0.04 28.56 41.71
C GLU A 190 1.10 28.47 42.82
N SER A 191 2.35 28.09 42.49
CA SER A 191 3.44 27.99 43.45
C SER A 191 4.21 29.31 43.65
N VAL A 192 3.98 30.32 42.81
CA VAL A 192 4.60 31.66 42.92
C VAL A 192 3.69 32.67 43.62
N GLU A 193 2.37 32.43 43.70
CA GLU A 193 1.42 33.29 44.42
C GLU A 193 1.26 32.95 45.93
N GLN A 194 2.00 31.96 46.45
CA GLN A 194 1.95 31.55 47.86
C GLN A 194 3.22 31.89 48.67
N GLU A 195 4.16 32.69 48.14
CA GLU A 195 5.33 33.20 48.87
C GLU A 195 5.25 34.72 49.12
#